data_AF-A0A9E1L890-F1
#
_entry.id   AF-A0A9E1L890-F1
#
_cell.length_a   1.000
_cell.length_b   1.000
_cell.length_c   1.000
_cell.angle_alpha   90.00
_cell.angle_beta   90.00
_cell.angle_gamma   90.00
#
_symmetry.space_group_name_H-M   'P 1'
#
loop_
_entity.id
_entity.type
_entity.pdbx_description
1 polymer ?
#
loop_
_entity_poly.entity_id
_entity_poly.type
_entity_poly.pdbx_seq_one_letter_code
_entity_poly.pdbx_strand_id
1 'polypeptide(L)'
;MGTRYPTDVCDQQNNHDDVVDRRSGLDRRNFGEAEQDLDRRRGPGRRRSDFVKSAEEGEMTPEQFQFLMAINAFKQANNRSFPTWTDVLEVVRKLGYRKTQKSELDLGPSVDDWTEKFDADTGC
;
A
#
# COMPACT_ATOMS: atom_id res chain seq x y z
N MET A 1 33.72 71.89 3.63
CA MET A 1 34.09 70.72 4.46
C MET A 1 32.88 69.80 4.42
N GLY A 2 32.80 68.69 3.68
CA GLY A 2 33.82 67.76 3.27
C GLY A 2 33.59 66.45 4.04
N THR A 3 32.65 65.61 3.61
CA THR A 3 32.64 64.17 3.91
C THR A 3 32.08 63.41 2.72
N ARG A 4 32.95 62.59 2.14
CA ARG A 4 32.67 61.61 1.08
C ARG A 4 32.15 60.35 1.78
N TYR A 5 31.12 59.70 1.22
CA TYR A 5 30.90 58.28 1.43
C TYR A 5 30.64 57.59 0.09
N PRO A 6 31.13 56.36 -0.07
CA PRO A 6 31.49 55.78 -1.36
C PRO A 6 30.29 55.17 -2.09
N THR A 7 30.37 55.20 -3.42
CA THR A 7 29.53 54.41 -4.32
C THR A 7 29.95 52.94 -4.24
N ASP A 8 29.15 52.10 -3.59
CA ASP A 8 29.23 50.66 -3.80
C ASP A 8 28.48 50.33 -5.09
N VAL A 9 29.25 49.82 -6.05
CA VAL A 9 28.80 49.27 -7.33
C VAL A 9 28.15 47.93 -7.04
N CYS A 10 26.82 47.88 -7.05
CA CYS A 10 26.08 46.63 -7.10
C CYS A 10 26.06 46.15 -8.55
N ASP A 11 26.85 45.12 -8.83
CA ASP A 11 26.93 44.40 -10.10
C ASP A 11 25.54 43.97 -10.59
N GLN A 12 25.10 44.49 -11.73
CA GLN A 12 23.87 44.09 -12.41
C GLN A 12 24.13 42.78 -13.17
N GLN A 13 24.06 41.66 -12.44
CA GLN A 13 23.95 40.36 -13.08
C GLN A 13 22.47 40.07 -13.35
N ASN A 14 22.08 40.34 -14.59
CA ASN A 14 20.81 39.91 -15.17
C ASN A 14 20.71 38.37 -15.11
N ASN A 15 20.02 37.83 -14.10
CA ASN A 15 19.47 36.47 -14.16
C ASN A 15 18.29 36.50 -15.13
N HIS A 16 18.56 36.33 -16.42
CA HIS A 16 17.55 35.79 -17.33
C HIS A 16 17.43 34.31 -17.01
N ASP A 17 16.42 33.98 -16.19
CA ASP A 17 15.89 32.63 -16.05
C ASP A 17 15.43 32.12 -17.42
N ASP A 18 16.30 31.37 -18.10
CA ASP A 18 15.92 30.54 -19.24
C ASP A 18 15.01 29.42 -18.69
N VAL A 19 13.71 29.69 -18.69
CA VAL A 19 12.67 28.69 -18.40
C VAL A 19 12.68 27.67 -19.52
N VAL A 20 13.44 26.59 -19.33
CA VAL A 20 13.43 25.46 -20.24
C VAL A 20 12.02 24.85 -20.22
N ASP A 21 11.33 24.95 -21.36
CA ASP A 21 10.01 24.39 -21.56
C ASP A 21 10.03 22.87 -21.33
N ARG A 22 9.30 22.42 -20.31
CA ARG A 22 9.17 21.00 -19.92
C ARG A 22 8.43 20.15 -20.98
N ARG A 23 7.93 20.76 -22.06
CA ARG A 23 7.36 20.08 -23.23
C ARG A 23 8.34 19.83 -24.38
N SER A 24 9.64 20.11 -24.20
CA SER A 24 10.68 19.59 -25.11
C SER A 24 10.80 18.08 -24.93
N GLY A 25 9.86 17.36 -25.54
CA GLY A 25 9.83 15.91 -25.66
C GLY A 25 11.01 15.43 -26.48
N LEU A 26 12.18 15.32 -25.84
CA LEU A 26 13.21 14.39 -26.28
C LEU A 26 12.60 12.99 -26.18
N ASP A 27 12.29 12.46 -27.35
CA ASP A 27 11.80 11.10 -27.54
C ASP A 27 12.75 10.11 -26.86
N ARG A 28 12.29 9.49 -25.77
CA ARG A 28 13.09 8.54 -24.97
C ARG A 28 13.50 7.30 -25.77
N ARG A 29 12.92 7.09 -26.96
CA ARG A 29 13.27 5.99 -27.86
C ARG A 29 14.59 6.21 -28.61
N ASN A 30 15.13 7.44 -28.60
CA ASN A 30 16.39 7.76 -29.26
C ASN A 30 17.63 7.63 -28.37
N PHE A 31 17.45 7.24 -27.09
CA PHE A 31 18.57 6.83 -26.24
C PHE A 31 18.73 5.32 -26.38
N GLY A 32 19.74 4.92 -27.15
CA GLY A 32 20.10 3.54 -27.40
C GLY A 32 20.18 2.72 -26.13
N GLU A 33 19.73 1.47 -26.25
CA GLU A 33 19.89 0.31 -25.36
C GLU A 33 20.78 0.57 -24.13
N ALA A 34 20.21 1.23 -23.12
CA ALA A 34 20.67 1.02 -21.77
C ALA A 34 20.18 -0.38 -21.41
N GLU A 35 21.04 -1.38 -21.59
CA GLU A 35 20.98 -2.64 -20.85
C GLU A 35 20.86 -2.25 -19.37
N GLN A 36 19.61 -2.20 -18.90
CA GLN A 36 19.32 -1.90 -17.52
C GLN A 36 19.84 -3.10 -16.74
N ASP A 37 21.02 -2.93 -16.15
CA ASP A 37 21.58 -3.79 -15.13
C ASP A 37 20.63 -3.78 -13.92
N LEU A 38 19.52 -4.52 -14.03
CA LEU A 38 18.47 -4.64 -13.02
C LEU A 38 18.92 -5.48 -11.82
N ASP A 39 20.11 -6.08 -11.87
CA ASP A 39 20.57 -7.06 -10.89
C ASP A 39 21.35 -6.48 -9.72
N ARG A 40 21.79 -5.21 -9.76
CA ARG A 40 22.83 -4.75 -8.82
C ARG A 40 22.39 -3.80 -7.71
N ARG A 41 21.10 -3.76 -7.35
CA ARG A 41 20.64 -2.95 -6.20
C ARG A 41 19.48 -3.51 -5.37
N ARG A 42 19.17 -4.80 -5.45
CA ARG A 42 18.33 -5.43 -4.41
C ARG A 42 19.22 -5.74 -3.21
N GLY A 43 19.33 -4.78 -2.27
CA GLY A 43 19.83 -5.05 -0.93
C GLY A 43 19.05 -6.21 -0.29
N PRO A 44 19.58 -6.88 0.76
CA PRO A 44 19.05 -8.13 1.29
C PRO A 44 17.54 -8.06 1.43
N GLY A 45 16.84 -8.59 0.43
CA GLY A 45 15.41 -8.45 0.34
C GLY A 45 14.87 -9.05 1.61
N ARG A 46 14.11 -8.27 2.39
CA ARG A 46 13.29 -8.84 3.46
C ARG A 46 12.47 -9.91 2.75
N ARG A 47 12.88 -11.18 2.92
CA ARG A 47 12.21 -12.30 2.26
C ARG A 47 10.76 -12.15 2.66
N ARG A 48 9.89 -11.94 1.67
CA ARG A 48 8.45 -12.04 1.91
C ARG A 48 8.26 -13.38 2.61
N SER A 49 7.47 -13.42 3.68
CA SER A 49 7.25 -14.68 4.40
C SER A 49 6.80 -15.75 3.40
N ASP A 50 7.16 -17.01 3.65
CA ASP A 50 6.83 -18.10 2.73
C ASP A 50 5.32 -18.17 2.43
N PHE A 51 4.48 -17.70 3.36
CA PHE A 51 3.04 -17.46 3.21
C PHE A 51 2.66 -16.49 2.07
N VAL A 52 3.37 -15.37 1.92
CA VAL A 52 3.10 -14.39 0.85
C VAL A 52 3.61 -14.92 -0.49
N LYS A 53 4.68 -15.72 -0.46
CA LYS A 53 5.28 -16.32 -1.66
C LYS A 53 4.40 -17.44 -2.24
N SER A 54 3.81 -18.30 -1.40
CA SER A 54 2.89 -19.37 -1.85
C SER A 54 1.60 -18.81 -2.48
N ALA A 55 1.12 -17.66 -1.99
CA ALA A 55 -0.03 -16.97 -2.57
C ALA A 55 0.25 -16.39 -3.98
N GLU A 56 1.49 -15.99 -4.26
CA GLU A 56 1.90 -15.51 -5.60
C GLU A 56 2.19 -16.67 -6.58
N GLU A 57 2.53 -17.87 -6.07
CA GLU A 57 2.94 -19.06 -6.87
C GLU A 57 1.78 -20.01 -7.24
N GLY A 58 0.53 -19.67 -6.91
CA GLY A 58 -0.66 -20.41 -7.35
C GLY A 58 -1.13 -21.53 -6.41
N GLU A 59 -0.46 -21.72 -5.28
CA GLU A 59 -0.91 -22.63 -4.22
C GLU A 59 -1.77 -21.86 -3.20
N MET A 60 -2.99 -21.52 -3.60
CA MET A 60 -3.96 -20.93 -2.67
C MET A 60 -4.53 -22.00 -1.74
N THR A 61 -4.54 -21.75 -0.43
CA THR A 61 -5.16 -22.69 0.51
C THR A 61 -6.67 -22.78 0.26
N PRO A 62 -7.34 -23.92 0.55
CA PRO A 62 -8.78 -24.05 0.37
C PRO A 62 -9.58 -22.96 1.11
N GLU A 63 -9.10 -22.57 2.29
CA GLU A 63 -9.65 -21.49 3.11
C GLU A 63 -9.56 -20.12 2.40
N GLN A 64 -8.41 -19.79 1.80
CA GLN A 64 -8.25 -18.55 1.05
C GLN A 64 -9.17 -18.51 -0.18
N PHE A 65 -9.29 -19.64 -0.91
CA PHE A 65 -10.21 -19.76 -2.04
C PHE A 65 -11.67 -19.52 -1.60
N GLN A 66 -12.08 -20.19 -0.51
CA GLN A 66 -13.42 -20.06 0.05
C GLN A 66 -13.71 -18.62 0.46
N PHE A 67 -12.76 -17.95 1.12
CA PHE A 67 -12.90 -16.56 1.52
C PHE A 67 -13.05 -15.62 0.32
N LEU A 68 -12.24 -15.79 -0.74
CA LEU A 68 -12.36 -14.98 -1.97
C LEU A 68 -13.72 -15.17 -2.66
N MET A 69 -14.21 -16.42 -2.74
CA MET A 69 -15.53 -16.71 -3.29
C MET A 69 -16.64 -16.06 -2.46
N ALA A 70 -16.54 -16.08 -1.14
CA ALA A 70 -17.50 -15.45 -0.24
C ALA A 70 -17.53 -13.92 -0.40
N ILE A 71 -16.36 -13.28 -0.52
CA ILE A 71 -16.26 -11.84 -0.79
C ILE A 71 -16.87 -11.49 -2.14
N ASN A 72 -16.63 -12.30 -3.18
CA ASN A 72 -17.23 -12.08 -4.49
C ASN A 72 -18.76 -12.19 -4.45
N ALA A 73 -19.29 -13.21 -3.78
CA ALA A 73 -20.74 -13.37 -3.58
C ALA A 73 -21.34 -12.18 -2.81
N PHE A 74 -20.67 -11.71 -1.75
CA PHE A 74 -21.10 -10.54 -0.99
C PHE A 74 -21.15 -9.27 -1.85
N LYS A 75 -20.12 -9.05 -2.68
CA LYS A 75 -20.06 -7.90 -3.60
C LYS A 75 -21.22 -7.89 -4.58
N GLN A 76 -21.54 -9.06 -5.16
CA GLN A 76 -22.65 -9.22 -6.11
C GLN A 76 -24.00 -9.01 -5.41
N ALA A 77 -24.21 -9.62 -4.24
CA ALA A 77 -25.47 -9.50 -3.50
C ALA A 77 -25.76 -8.05 -3.06
N ASN A 78 -24.73 -7.28 -2.71
CA ASN A 78 -24.88 -5.91 -2.20
C ASN A 78 -24.63 -4.83 -3.26
N ASN A 79 -24.35 -5.20 -4.53
CA ASN A 79 -23.96 -4.29 -5.60
C ASN A 79 -22.83 -3.33 -5.20
N ARG A 80 -21.82 -3.83 -4.46
CA ARG A 80 -20.68 -3.04 -3.98
C ARG A 80 -19.38 -3.52 -4.61
N SER A 81 -18.58 -2.58 -5.11
CA SER A 81 -17.26 -2.88 -5.68
C SER A 81 -16.20 -3.15 -4.60
N PHE A 82 -16.30 -2.42 -3.48
CA PHE A 82 -15.34 -2.47 -2.37
C PHE A 82 -16.09 -2.66 -1.04
N PRO A 83 -15.92 -3.81 -0.37
CA PRO A 83 -16.47 -4.01 0.97
C PRO A 83 -15.74 -3.13 2.00
N THR A 84 -16.48 -2.66 3.00
CA THR A 84 -15.91 -2.02 4.19
C THR A 84 -15.33 -3.06 5.14
N TRP A 85 -14.49 -2.66 6.11
CA TRP A 85 -13.99 -3.61 7.12
C TRP A 85 -15.10 -4.26 7.95
N THR A 86 -16.20 -3.53 8.18
CA THR A 86 -17.41 -4.09 8.80
C THR A 86 -18.08 -5.15 7.92
N ASP A 87 -18.15 -4.94 6.61
CA ASP A 87 -18.68 -5.94 5.67
C ASP A 87 -17.80 -7.19 5.64
N VAL A 88 -16.48 -7.02 5.68
CA VAL A 88 -15.53 -8.15 5.71
C VAL A 88 -15.73 -8.98 6.97
N LEU A 89 -15.88 -8.34 8.13
CA LEU A 89 -16.19 -9.04 9.39
C LEU A 89 -17.52 -9.80 9.30
N GLU A 90 -18.54 -9.22 8.68
CA GLU A 90 -19.82 -9.91 8.47
C GLU A 90 -19.67 -11.17 7.61
N VAL A 91 -18.90 -11.09 6.51
CA VAL A 91 -18.63 -12.25 5.64
C VAL A 91 -17.91 -13.36 6.41
N VAL A 92 -16.89 -13.02 7.21
CA VAL A 92 -16.18 -13.98 8.07
C VAL A 92 -17.15 -14.67 9.04
N ARG A 93 -18.08 -13.93 9.64
CA ARG A 93 -19.11 -14.50 10.53
C ARG A 93 -20.07 -15.43 9.79
N LYS A 94 -20.52 -15.05 8.57
CA LYS A 94 -21.40 -15.88 7.72
C LYS A 94 -20.73 -17.15 7.20
N LEU A 95 -19.42 -17.13 7.01
CA LEU A 95 -18.62 -18.32 6.71
C LEU A 95 -18.53 -19.30 7.89
N GLY A 96 -18.91 -18.88 9.10
CA GLY A 96 -18.92 -19.72 10.28
C GLY A 96 -17.69 -19.59 11.18
N TYR A 97 -16.78 -18.66 10.90
CA TYR A 97 -15.65 -18.41 11.78
C TYR A 97 -16.10 -17.83 13.12
N ARG A 98 -15.43 -18.26 14.18
CA ARG A 98 -15.69 -17.86 15.56
C ARG A 98 -14.40 -17.53 16.30
N LYS A 99 -14.43 -16.48 17.13
CA LYS A 99 -13.28 -16.10 17.97
C LYS A 99 -13.33 -16.85 19.29
N THR A 100 -12.92 -18.12 19.26
CA THR A 100 -12.97 -19.02 20.43
C THR A 100 -11.73 -18.93 21.32
N GLN A 101 -10.65 -18.33 20.82
CA GLN A 101 -9.37 -18.20 21.52
C GLN A 101 -8.98 -16.73 21.75
N LYS A 102 -8.08 -16.54 22.72
CA LYS A 102 -7.42 -15.27 22.96
C LYS A 102 -6.55 -14.89 21.76
N SER A 103 -6.47 -13.60 21.47
CA SER A 103 -5.64 -13.07 20.40
C SER A 103 -4.17 -13.30 20.73
N GLU A 104 -3.39 -13.78 19.75
CA GLU A 104 -1.94 -13.85 19.85
C GLU A 104 -1.27 -12.48 19.60
N LEU A 105 -2.06 -11.50 19.14
CA LEU A 105 -1.60 -10.14 18.87
C LEU A 105 -1.65 -9.29 20.15
N ASP A 106 -0.62 -8.49 20.38
CA ASP A 106 -0.60 -7.46 21.42
C ASP A 106 -1.44 -6.25 20.98
N LEU A 107 -2.68 -6.18 21.46
CA LEU A 107 -3.64 -5.11 21.15
C LEU A 107 -3.58 -3.96 22.17
N GLY A 108 -2.69 -4.03 23.17
CA GLY A 108 -2.61 -3.07 24.26
C GLY A 108 -3.81 -3.12 25.24
N PRO A 109 -3.77 -2.32 26.32
CA PRO A 109 -4.76 -2.40 27.41
C PRO A 109 -6.11 -1.76 27.07
N SER A 110 -6.22 -1.03 25.96
CA SER A 110 -7.45 -0.33 25.57
C SER A 110 -8.45 -1.22 24.84
N VAL A 111 -8.05 -2.41 24.42
CA VAL A 111 -8.88 -3.31 23.61
C VAL A 111 -9.23 -4.54 24.43
N ASP A 112 -10.52 -4.79 24.62
CA ASP A 112 -10.98 -6.01 25.26
C ASP A 112 -10.87 -7.19 24.30
N ASP A 113 -10.06 -8.18 24.68
CA ASP A 113 -9.86 -9.42 23.93
C ASP A 113 -10.97 -10.44 24.27
N TRP A 114 -12.18 -10.15 23.81
CA TRP A 114 -13.36 -10.98 24.05
C TRP A 114 -13.27 -12.32 23.31
N THR A 115 -13.87 -13.38 23.86
CA THR A 115 -13.98 -14.70 23.22
C THR A 115 -15.42 -15.16 23.27
N GLU A 116 -15.85 -15.92 22.27
CA GLU A 116 -17.20 -16.50 22.23
C GLU A 116 -17.19 -18.02 22.36
N LYS A 117 -18.35 -18.57 22.75
CA LYS A 117 -18.55 -20.02 22.75
C LYS A 117 -18.63 -20.54 21.32
N PHE A 118 -18.18 -21.77 21.11
CA PHE A 118 -18.18 -22.40 19.79
C PHE A 118 -19.59 -22.66 19.24
N ASP A 119 -20.59 -22.78 20.12
CA ASP A 119 -21.99 -23.04 19.82
C ASP A 119 -22.85 -21.75 19.81
N ALA A 120 -22.23 -20.58 19.92
CA ALA A 120 -22.96 -19.33 19.93
C ALA A 120 -23.66 -19.09 18.57
N ASP A 121 -24.98 -18.84 18.65
CA ASP A 121 -25.79 -18.50 17.49
C ASP A 121 -25.25 -17.26 16.79
N THR A 122 -25.13 -17.34 15.46
CA THR A 122 -24.62 -16.22 14.64
C THR A 122 -25.59 -15.04 14.53
N GLY A 123 -26.75 -15.10 15.19
CA GLY A 123 -27.76 -14.05 15.14
C GLY A 123 -28.31 -13.81 13.74
N CYS A 124 -28.59 -14.89 12.99
CA CYS A 124 -29.37 -14.84 11.75
C CYS A 124 -30.79 -15.35 12.00
#